data_AF-A0A967Z890-F1
#
_entry.id   AF-A0A967Z890-F1
#
_cell.length_a   1.000
_cell.length_b   1.000
_cell.length_c   1.000
_cell.angle_alpha   90.00
_cell.angle_beta   90.00
_cell.angle_gamma   90.00
#
_symmetry.space_group_name_H-M   'P 1'
#
loop_
_entity.id
_entity.type
_entity.pdbx_description
1 polymer ?
#
loop_
_entity_poly.entity_id
_entity_poly.type
_entity_poly.pdbx_seq_one_letter_code
_entity_poly.pdbx_strand_id
1 'polypeptide(L)'
;EKRGYIFLNSTARQREALRRVMAVFIDILCQLNLSLEDNPDRRFFYLIDEWAALPAMSAMTKLIHEGRSKGAALFLLFQNVAQAMTTYGESTAQSIVDAASTYVIFRAND
;
A
#
# COMPACT_ATOMS: atom_id res chain seq x y z
N GLU A 1 -3.84 -19.31 16.63
CA GLU A 1 -4.19 -19.28 15.20
C GLU A 1 -2.94 -19.41 14.34
N LYS A 2 -3.02 -20.05 13.16
CA LYS A 2 -1.90 -20.11 12.21
C LYS A 2 -1.82 -18.80 11.46
N ARG A 3 -0.71 -18.07 11.63
CA ARG A 3 -0.39 -16.90 10.79
C ARG A 3 0.12 -17.40 9.44
N GLY A 4 -0.34 -16.79 8.36
CA GLY A 4 0.07 -17.10 6.99
C GLY A 4 0.66 -15.86 6.32
N TYR A 5 1.40 -16.09 5.24
CA TYR A 5 2.00 -15.04 4.41
C TYR A 5 1.49 -15.18 2.98
N ILE A 6 1.21 -14.05 2.34
CA ILE A 6 0.90 -13.98 0.91
C ILE A 6 2.05 -13.25 0.24
N PHE A 7 2.68 -13.90 -0.74
CA PHE A 7 3.76 -13.32 -1.53
C PHE A 7 3.27 -13.09 -2.96
N LEU A 8 3.23 -11.82 -3.38
CA LEU A 8 2.93 -11.43 -4.75
C LEU A 8 4.27 -11.12 -5.43
N ASN A 9 4.74 -12.02 -6.29
CA ASN A 9 6.01 -11.87 -6.97
C ASN A 9 5.80 -11.65 -8.47
N SER A 10 6.66 -10.83 -9.08
CA SER A 10 6.80 -10.74 -10.54
C SER A 10 8.26 -10.59 -10.93
N THR A 11 8.61 -11.19 -12.06
CA THR A 11 9.86 -10.86 -12.74
C THR A 11 9.77 -9.49 -13.40
N ALA A 12 10.89 -8.83 -13.66
CA ALA A 12 10.94 -7.53 -14.34
C ALA A 12 10.17 -7.55 -15.68
N ARG A 13 10.28 -8.65 -16.45
CA ARG A 13 9.58 -8.83 -17.72
C ARG A 13 8.04 -8.87 -17.57
N GLN A 14 7.55 -9.38 -16.44
CA GLN A 14 6.12 -9.55 -16.19
C GLN A 14 5.50 -8.35 -15.47
N ARG A 15 6.33 -7.50 -14.84
CA ARG A 15 5.87 -6.42 -13.96
C ARG A 15 4.84 -5.52 -14.61
N GLU A 16 5.09 -5.09 -15.86
CA GLU A 16 4.16 -4.23 -16.58
C GLU A 16 2.78 -4.89 -16.83
N ALA A 17 2.78 -6.18 -17.19
CA ALA A 17 1.55 -6.92 -17.44
C ALA A 17 0.81 -7.26 -16.13
N LEU A 18 1.54 -7.58 -15.06
CA LEU A 18 0.97 -8.03 -13.80
C LEU A 18 0.60 -6.90 -12.84
N ARG A 19 1.13 -5.67 -13.01
CA ARG A 19 0.88 -4.56 -12.07
C ARG A 19 -0.60 -4.30 -11.82
N ARG A 20 -1.45 -4.41 -12.86
CA ARG A 20 -2.90 -4.22 -12.73
C ARG A 20 -3.55 -5.36 -11.94
N VAL A 21 -3.12 -6.60 -12.19
CA VAL A 21 -3.62 -7.78 -11.47
C VAL A 21 -3.22 -7.71 -10.00
N MET A 22 -1.97 -7.33 -9.72
CA MET A 22 -1.48 -7.13 -8.35
C MET A 22 -2.26 -6.03 -7.64
N ALA A 23 -2.47 -4.89 -8.29
CA ALA A 23 -3.24 -3.79 -7.71
C ALA A 23 -4.67 -4.22 -7.37
N VAL A 24 -5.36 -4.92 -8.27
CA VAL A 24 -6.71 -5.45 -8.00
C VAL A 24 -6.69 -6.40 -6.80
N PHE A 25 -5.73 -7.31 -6.76
CA PHE A 25 -5.62 -8.27 -5.65
C PHE A 25 -5.37 -7.57 -4.31
N ILE A 26 -4.44 -6.61 -4.27
CA ILE A 26 -4.14 -5.82 -3.07
C ILE A 26 -5.36 -4.99 -2.65
N ASP A 27 -6.04 -4.36 -3.59
CA ASP A 27 -7.22 -3.53 -3.30
C ASP A 27 -8.36 -4.37 -2.73
N ILE A 28 -8.59 -5.58 -3.24
CA ILE A 28 -9.55 -6.55 -2.65
C ILE A 28 -9.15 -6.89 -1.21
N LEU A 29 -7.87 -7.16 -0.94
CA LEU A 29 -7.40 -7.41 0.43
C LEU A 29 -7.63 -6.19 1.35
N CYS A 30 -7.49 -4.97 0.82
CA CYS A 30 -7.78 -3.75 1.57
C CYS A 30 -9.27 -3.62 1.88
N GLN A 31 -10.15 -3.92 0.92
CA GLN A 31 -11.61 -3.92 1.13
C GLN A 31 -12.02 -4.94 2.19
N LEU A 32 -11.48 -6.15 2.12
CA LEU A 32 -11.73 -7.20 3.11
C LEU A 32 -11.26 -6.76 4.50
N ASN A 33 -10.07 -6.18 4.61
CA ASN A 33 -9.58 -5.67 5.89
C ASN A 33 -10.48 -4.55 6.46
N LEU A 34 -10.90 -3.61 5.61
CA LEU A 34 -11.85 -2.54 5.98
C LEU A 34 -13.21 -3.07 6.46
N SER A 35 -13.62 -4.28 6.06
CA SER A 35 -14.87 -4.90 6.51
C SER A 35 -14.78 -5.58 7.88
N LEU A 36 -13.57 -5.73 8.44
CA LEU A 36 -13.39 -6.36 9.73
C LEU A 36 -13.81 -5.43 10.88
N GLU A 37 -14.31 -6.05 11.95
CA GLU A 37 -14.53 -5.37 13.24
C GLU A 37 -13.21 -4.90 13.85
N ASP A 38 -13.27 -3.86 14.69
CA ASP A 38 -12.10 -3.33 15.39
C ASP A 38 -11.48 -4.37 16.32
N ASN A 39 -10.16 -4.51 16.25
CA ASN A 39 -9.42 -5.45 17.09
C ASN A 39 -7.98 -4.94 17.33
N PRO A 40 -7.65 -4.50 18.57
CA PRO A 40 -6.34 -3.92 18.88
C PRO A 40 -5.20 -4.94 18.88
N ASP A 41 -5.48 -6.24 18.98
CA ASP A 41 -4.48 -7.32 19.03
C ASP A 41 -4.19 -7.93 17.64
N ARG A 42 -5.03 -7.64 16.64
CA ARG A 42 -4.87 -8.11 15.26
C ARG A 42 -3.88 -7.24 14.50
N ARG A 43 -3.00 -7.85 13.70
CA ARG A 43 -2.08 -7.13 12.80
C ARG A 43 -2.03 -7.75 11.41
N PHE A 44 -2.26 -6.93 10.39
CA PHE A 44 -2.06 -7.24 8.98
C PHE A 44 -0.99 -6.30 8.43
N PHE A 45 0.14 -6.88 8.06
CA PHE A 45 1.25 -6.14 7.48
C PHE A 45 1.15 -6.14 5.97
N TYR A 46 1.13 -4.95 5.36
CA TYR A 46 1.21 -4.75 3.93
C TYR A 46 2.58 -4.16 3.61
N LEU A 47 3.46 -4.96 3.04
CA LEU A 47 4.76 -4.51 2.56
C LEU A 47 4.67 -4.41 1.03
N ILE A 48 4.59 -3.19 0.52
CA ILE A 48 4.38 -2.92 -0.89
C ILE A 48 5.63 -2.22 -1.42
N ASP A 49 6.45 -2.98 -2.15
CA ASP A 49 7.57 -2.43 -2.91
C ASP A 49 7.07 -1.68 -4.15
N GLU A 50 7.75 -0.59 -4.50
CA GLU A 50 7.38 0.32 -5.58
C GLU A 50 5.87 0.65 -5.63
N TRP A 51 5.29 1.01 -4.49
CA TRP A 51 3.87 1.32 -4.38
C TRP A 51 3.39 2.35 -5.42
N ALA A 52 4.19 3.39 -5.67
CA ALA A 52 3.86 4.45 -6.61
C ALA A 52 3.78 3.98 -8.08
N ALA A 53 4.34 2.81 -8.42
CA ALA A 53 4.29 2.23 -9.76
C ALA A 53 3.02 1.40 -10.02
N LEU A 54 2.29 1.02 -8.97
CA LEU A 54 1.00 0.36 -9.09
C LEU A 54 -0.08 1.37 -9.49
N PRO A 55 -1.10 0.97 -10.26
CA PRO A 55 -2.30 1.77 -10.47
C PRO A 55 -2.92 2.23 -9.15
N ALA A 56 -3.62 3.37 -9.17
CA ALA A 56 -4.29 3.89 -7.98
C ALA A 56 -5.32 2.89 -7.42
N MET A 57 -5.23 2.63 -6.12
CA MET A 57 -6.05 1.66 -5.38
C MET A 57 -6.93 2.40 -4.36
N SER A 58 -8.23 2.52 -4.65
CA SER A 58 -9.15 3.35 -3.86
C SER A 58 -9.37 2.81 -2.45
N ALA A 59 -9.48 1.50 -2.27
CA ALA A 59 -9.67 0.89 -0.97
C ALA A 59 -8.40 0.97 -0.13
N MET A 60 -7.23 0.88 -0.76
CA MET A 60 -5.96 1.07 -0.07
C MET A 60 -5.81 2.51 0.46
N THR A 61 -6.16 3.53 -0.33
CA THR A 61 -6.20 4.93 0.15
C THR A 61 -7.07 5.06 1.40
N LYS A 62 -8.26 4.43 1.40
CA LYS A 62 -9.13 4.41 2.58
C LYS A 62 -8.51 3.64 3.76
N LEU A 63 -7.88 2.49 3.50
CA LEU A 63 -7.24 1.67 4.52
C LEU A 63 -6.09 2.40 5.22
N ILE A 64 -5.33 3.24 4.51
CA ILE A 64 -4.25 4.06 5.09
C ILE A 64 -4.80 4.97 6.19
N HIS A 65 -5.97 5.59 5.97
CA HIS A 65 -6.57 6.52 6.93
C HIS A 65 -7.37 5.81 8.04
N GLU A 66 -8.10 4.74 7.72
CA GLU A 66 -9.10 4.14 8.61
C GLU A 66 -8.76 2.72 9.12
N GLY A 67 -7.69 2.12 8.60
CA GLY A 67 -7.36 0.71 8.84
C GLY A 67 -6.72 0.40 10.19
N ARG A 68 -6.30 1.43 10.94
CA ARG A 68 -5.55 1.26 12.20
C ARG A 68 -6.33 0.46 13.25
N SER A 69 -7.61 0.77 13.47
CA SER A 69 -8.45 0.07 14.44
C SER A 69 -8.70 -1.40 14.06
N LYS A 70 -8.58 -1.71 12.77
CA LYS A 70 -8.74 -3.04 12.18
C LYS A 70 -7.42 -3.82 12.11
N GLY A 71 -6.32 -3.23 12.57
CA GLY A 71 -5.02 -3.86 12.64
C GLY A 71 -4.16 -3.72 11.39
N ALA A 72 -4.54 -2.88 10.42
CA ALA A 72 -3.70 -2.65 9.24
C ALA A 72 -2.42 -1.87 9.60
N ALA A 73 -1.29 -2.33 9.09
CA ALA A 73 0.00 -1.68 9.17
C ALA A 73 0.66 -1.70 7.79
N LEU A 74 0.78 -0.53 7.16
CA LEU A 74 1.25 -0.40 5.79
C LEU A 74 2.69 0.14 5.75
N PHE A 75 3.51 -0.50 4.93
CA PHE A 75 4.87 -0.11 4.58
C PHE A 75 4.87 0.14 3.07
N LEU A 76 4.87 1.42 2.69
CA LEU A 76 4.85 1.86 1.29
C LEU A 76 6.27 2.27 0.90
N LEU A 77 6.90 1.51 0.00
CA LEU A 77 8.23 1.82 -0.49
C LEU A 77 8.11 2.42 -1.90
N PHE A 78 8.83 3.50 -2.14
CA PHE A 78 8.88 4.19 -3.43
C PHE A 78 10.14 5.04 -3.52
N GLN A 79 10.55 5.38 -4.75
CA GLN A 79 11.80 6.11 -4.99
C GLN A 79 11.61 7.63 -4.91
N ASN A 80 10.51 8.15 -5.46
CA ASN A 80 10.19 9.57 -5.35
C ASN A 80 8.68 9.80 -5.22
N VAL A 81 8.31 10.93 -4.61
CA VAL A 81 6.90 11.29 -4.40
C VAL A 81 6.21 11.76 -5.69
N ALA A 82 6.96 12.31 -6.65
CA ALA A 82 6.40 12.78 -7.93
C ALA A 82 5.73 11.66 -8.74
N GLN A 83 6.22 10.41 -8.63
CA GLN A 83 5.59 9.24 -9.21
C GLN A 83 4.22 8.97 -8.54
N ALA A 84 4.15 9.09 -7.22
CA ALA A 84 2.88 8.95 -6.50
C ALA A 84 1.89 10.06 -6.90
N MET A 85 2.36 11.30 -7.03
CA MET A 85 1.54 12.42 -7.53
C MET A 85 1.02 12.19 -8.94
N THR A 86 1.81 11.55 -9.81
CA THR A 86 1.36 11.18 -11.17
C THR A 86 0.25 10.12 -11.13
N THR A 87 0.38 9.13 -10.23
CA THR A 87 -0.56 8.01 -10.12
C THR A 87 -1.86 8.40 -9.40
N TYR A 88 -1.78 9.15 -8.30
CA TYR A 88 -2.92 9.43 -7.40
C TYR A 88 -3.44 10.88 -7.52
N GLY A 89 -2.72 11.75 -8.22
CA GLY A 89 -2.91 13.20 -8.14
C GLY A 89 -2.19 13.79 -6.92
N GLU A 90 -1.84 15.07 -7.00
CA GLU A 90 -1.05 15.77 -5.99
C GLU A 90 -1.68 15.71 -4.59
N SER A 91 -2.95 16.09 -4.48
CA SER A 91 -3.67 16.13 -3.20
C SER A 91 -3.77 14.76 -2.53
N THR A 92 -4.15 13.73 -3.28
CA THR A 92 -4.28 12.36 -2.74
C THR A 92 -2.92 11.78 -2.37
N ALA A 93 -1.90 11.99 -3.20
CA ALA A 93 -0.55 11.52 -2.92
C ALA A 93 -0.02 12.15 -1.63
N GLN A 94 -0.19 13.48 -1.47
CA GLN A 94 0.22 14.19 -0.26
C GLN A 94 -0.53 13.66 0.97
N SER A 95 -1.85 13.47 0.87
CA SER A 95 -2.67 12.91 1.96
C SER A 95 -2.21 11.51 2.38
N ILE A 96 -1.83 10.66 1.42
CA ILE A 96 -1.30 9.31 1.71
C ILE A 96 0.03 9.39 2.43
N VAL A 97 0.94 10.24 1.95
CA VAL A 97 2.25 10.43 2.57
C VAL A 97 2.06 10.98 3.99
N ASP A 98 1.28 12.04 4.17
CA ASP A 98 1.02 12.67 5.47
C ASP A 98 0.38 11.71 6.49
N ALA A 99 -0.43 10.76 6.03
CA ALA A 99 -1.04 9.75 6.89
C ALA A 99 0.00 8.74 7.44
N ALA A 100 1.16 8.59 6.80
CA ALA A 100 2.22 7.74 7.30
C ALA A 100 2.82 8.34 8.57
N SER A 101 2.73 7.60 9.68
CA SER A 101 3.28 8.04 10.98
C SER A 101 4.80 7.91 11.09
N THR A 102 5.47 7.31 10.11
CA THR A 102 6.90 7.02 10.14
C THR A 102 7.50 7.12 8.76
N TYR A 103 8.63 7.82 8.66
CA TYR A 103 9.36 8.03 7.43
C TYR A 103 10.76 7.44 7.57
N VAL A 104 11.17 6.68 6.56
CA VAL A 104 12.54 6.19 6.43
C VAL A 104 13.05 6.70 5.09
N ILE A 105 13.99 7.65 5.15
CA ILE A 105 14.53 8.31 3.96
C ILE A 105 15.96 7.81 3.77
N PHE A 106 16.16 7.01 2.73
CA PHE A 106 17.49 6.65 2.26
C PHE A 106 18.06 7.78 1.41
N ARG A 107 19.37 7.79 1.18
CA ARG A 107 20.04 8.79 0.37
C ARG A 107 19.34 8.90 -1.00
N ALA A 108 18.61 9.99 -1.20
CA ALA A 108 18.16 10.44 -2.51
C ALA A 108 19.35 11.12 -3.17
N ASN A 109 19.83 10.57 -4.29
CA ASN A 109 20.73 11.32 -5.16
C ASN A 109 19.84 12.24 -5.99
N ASP A 110 19.56 13.43 -5.46
CA ASP A 110 19.31 14.61 -6.28
C ASP A 110 20.66 15.33 -6.47
#